data_AF-A0A410RTH6-F1
#
_entry.id   AF-A0A410RTH6-F1
#
_cell.length_a   1.000
_cell.length_b   1.000
_cell.length_c   1.000
_cell.angle_alpha   90.00
_cell.angle_beta   90.00
_cell.angle_gamma   90.00
#
_symmetry.space_group_name_H-M   'P 1'
#
loop_
_entity.id
_entity.type
_entity.pdbx_description
1 polymer ?
#
loop_
_entity_poly.entity_id
_entity_poly.type
_entity_poly.pdbx_seq_one_letter_code
_entity_poly.pdbx_strand_id
1 'polypeptide(L)'
;MTVFNTNQRAEEQMWGLPLLLVGWLGVFTLQFGWFANPLLCLAFVLLFVGEDRKALWAGVAACVLGLSSLSWYVDPIPADESGGDRYLELLYPSIGFIFWLGSMLVIPLTAQHLSQPEPQASSSPEPGA
;
A
#
# COMPACT_ATOMS: atom_id res chain seq x y z
N MET A 1 14.59 -0.77 -0.68
CA MET A 1 14.54 -1.94 0.21
C MET A 1 15.88 -2.64 0.14
N THR A 2 16.46 -3.12 1.23
CA THR A 2 17.77 -3.82 1.18
C THR A 2 17.55 -5.31 1.30
N VAL A 3 18.09 -6.07 0.35
CA VAL A 3 17.99 -7.53 0.28
C VAL A 3 19.37 -8.15 0.31
N PHE A 4 19.50 -9.31 0.93
CA PHE A 4 20.73 -10.09 0.89
C PHE A 4 20.68 -10.97 -0.34
N ASN A 5 21.63 -10.77 -1.26
CA ASN A 5 21.82 -11.68 -2.36
C ASN A 5 22.76 -12.80 -1.91
N THR A 6 22.21 -13.99 -1.70
CA THR A 6 22.93 -15.19 -1.27
C THR A 6 24.01 -15.64 -2.27
N ASN A 7 23.91 -15.25 -3.54
CA ASN A 7 24.84 -15.61 -4.60
C ASN A 7 26.07 -14.68 -4.63
N GLN A 8 25.83 -13.36 -4.60
CA GLN A 8 26.90 -12.36 -4.56
C GLN A 8 27.49 -12.17 -3.15
N ARG A 9 26.85 -12.75 -2.13
CA ARG A 9 27.11 -12.49 -0.69
C ARG A 9 27.18 -11.00 -0.41
N ALA A 10 26.28 -10.25 -1.04
CA ALA A 10 26.27 -8.80 -1.03
C ALA A 10 24.87 -8.29 -0.71
N GLU A 11 24.82 -7.15 -0.03
CA GLU A 11 23.59 -6.39 0.13
C GLU A 11 23.28 -5.68 -1.19
N GLU A 12 22.10 -5.97 -1.74
CA GLU A 12 21.57 -5.25 -2.89
C GLU A 12 20.47 -4.30 -2.44
N GLN A 13 20.48 -3.09 -2.99
CA GLN A 13 19.42 -2.13 -2.78
C GLN A 13 18.40 -2.27 -3.90
N MET A 14 17.21 -2.78 -3.59
CA MET A 14 16.07 -2.77 -4.50
C MET A 14 15.40 -1.40 -4.50
N TRP A 15 15.37 -0.78 -5.67
CA TRP A 15 14.80 0.54 -5.89
C TRP A 15 13.29 0.45 -6.17
N GLY A 16 12.53 1.44 -5.67
CA GLY A 16 11.06 1.44 -5.81
C GLY A 16 10.56 1.49 -7.26
N LEU A 17 11.28 2.19 -8.15
CA LEU A 17 10.88 2.31 -9.56
C LEU A 17 10.93 0.96 -10.31
N PRO A 18 12.03 0.18 -10.26
CA PRO A 18 12.04 -1.19 -10.77
C PRO A 18 10.93 -2.08 -10.19
N LEU A 19 10.71 -2.00 -8.87
CA LEU A 19 9.62 -2.71 -8.18
C LEU A 19 8.24 -2.33 -8.72
N LEU A 20 8.02 -1.06 -9.06
CA LEU A 20 6.75 -0.61 -9.64
C LEU A 20 6.55 -1.13 -11.07
N LEU A 21 7.62 -1.28 -11.85
CA LEU A 21 7.55 -1.76 -13.24
C LEU A 21 7.39 -3.28 -13.34
N VAL A 22 8.02 -4.04 -12.44
CA VAL A 22 8.12 -5.51 -12.54
C VAL A 22 7.31 -6.23 -11.45
N GLY A 23 6.93 -5.55 -10.37
CA GLY A 23 6.32 -6.18 -9.19
C GLY A 23 4.93 -6.80 -9.43
N TRP A 24 4.27 -6.52 -10.56
CA TRP A 24 3.02 -7.20 -10.94
C TRP A 24 3.21 -8.71 -11.15
N LEU A 25 4.43 -9.15 -11.50
CA LEU A 25 4.80 -10.57 -11.59
C LEU A 25 4.74 -11.29 -10.23
N GLY A 26 4.69 -10.54 -9.13
CA GLY A 26 4.57 -11.10 -7.78
C GLY A 26 3.36 -12.01 -7.59
N VAL A 27 2.31 -11.88 -8.42
CA VAL A 27 1.15 -12.79 -8.39
C VAL A 27 1.55 -14.26 -8.56
N PHE A 28 2.60 -14.54 -9.37
CA PHE A 28 3.09 -15.90 -9.62
C PHE A 28 3.90 -16.47 -8.46
N THR A 29 4.35 -15.61 -7.54
CA THR A 29 5.10 -15.96 -6.34
C THR A 29 4.30 -15.72 -5.05
N LEU A 30 2.96 -15.60 -5.16
CA LEU A 30 2.04 -15.29 -4.05
C LEU A 30 2.32 -13.95 -3.33
N GLN A 31 2.95 -13.02 -4.04
CA GLN A 31 3.28 -11.67 -3.58
C GLN A 31 2.32 -10.64 -4.16
N PHE A 32 1.37 -10.19 -3.33
CA PHE A 32 0.29 -9.31 -3.77
C PHE A 32 0.51 -7.82 -3.49
N GLY A 33 1.63 -7.46 -2.85
CA GLY A 33 1.93 -6.09 -2.42
C GLY A 33 1.86 -5.04 -3.53
N TRP A 34 2.20 -5.42 -4.77
CA TRP A 34 2.14 -4.52 -5.93
C TRP A 34 0.72 -4.03 -6.25
N PHE A 35 -0.30 -4.88 -6.03
CA PHE A 35 -1.71 -4.54 -6.32
C PHE A 35 -2.28 -3.47 -5.39
N ALA A 36 -1.56 -3.11 -4.32
CA ALA A 36 -1.88 -1.92 -3.54
C ALA A 36 -1.84 -0.64 -4.40
N ASN A 37 -0.96 -0.54 -5.41
CA ASN A 37 -0.83 0.69 -6.21
C ASN A 37 -2.04 0.94 -7.14
N PRO A 38 -2.50 -0.02 -7.98
CA PRO A 38 -3.72 0.17 -8.76
C PRO A 38 -4.95 0.41 -7.88
N LEU A 39 -5.04 -0.25 -6.73
CA LEU A 39 -6.16 -0.10 -5.81
C LEU A 39 -6.16 1.28 -5.12
N LEU A 40 -4.98 1.81 -4.77
CA LEU A 40 -4.82 3.17 -4.28
C LEU A 40 -5.19 4.20 -5.35
N CYS A 41 -4.84 3.95 -6.62
CA CYS A 41 -5.26 4.78 -7.74
C CYS A 41 -6.79 4.78 -7.91
N LEU A 42 -7.43 3.62 -7.81
CA LEU A 42 -8.89 3.52 -7.81
C LEU A 42 -9.52 4.28 -6.63
N ALA A 43 -8.97 4.13 -5.43
CA ALA A 43 -9.44 4.82 -4.24
C ALA A 43 -9.36 6.35 -4.40
N PHE A 44 -8.28 6.83 -5.02
CA PHE A 44 -8.11 8.25 -5.36
C PHE A 44 -9.19 8.71 -6.33
N VAL A 45 -9.42 7.99 -7.44
CA VAL A 45 -10.47 8.34 -8.40
C VAL A 45 -11.86 8.36 -7.76
N LEU A 46 -12.17 7.38 -6.91
CA LEU A 46 -13.45 7.34 -6.19
C LEU A 46 -13.62 8.55 -5.27
N LEU A 47 -12.55 8.95 -4.57
CA LEU A 47 -12.56 10.16 -3.74
C LEU A 47 -12.82 11.42 -4.59
N PHE A 48 -12.21 11.51 -5.78
CA PHE A 48 -12.41 12.63 -6.70
C PHE A 48 -13.84 12.74 -7.24
N VAL A 49 -14.55 11.61 -7.40
CA VAL A 49 -15.94 11.56 -7.88
C VAL A 49 -16.95 11.78 -6.73
N GLY A 50 -16.48 11.95 -5.48
CA GLY A 50 -17.33 12.16 -4.29
C GLY A 50 -17.92 10.86 -3.73
N GLU A 51 -17.40 9.71 -4.13
CA GLU A 51 -17.82 8.39 -3.65
C GLU A 51 -17.04 7.98 -2.39
N ASP A 52 -17.10 8.83 -1.36
CA ASP A 52 -16.24 8.77 -0.17
C ASP A 52 -16.26 7.40 0.51
N ARG A 53 -17.44 6.77 0.62
CA ARG A 53 -17.57 5.47 1.26
C ARG A 53 -16.91 4.34 0.46
N LYS A 54 -16.94 4.41 -0.88
CA LYS A 54 -16.23 3.45 -1.74
C LYS A 54 -14.72 3.71 -1.71
N ALA A 55 -14.33 4.98 -1.72
CA ALA A 55 -12.93 5.40 -1.59
C ALA A 55 -12.30 4.91 -0.28
N LEU A 56 -13.05 4.97 0.82
CA LEU A 56 -12.63 4.46 2.12
C LEU A 56 -12.32 2.96 2.05
N TRP A 57 -13.25 2.13 1.56
CA TRP A 57 -13.05 0.68 1.48
C TRP A 57 -11.91 0.31 0.53
N ALA A 58 -11.82 0.97 -0.63
CA ALA A 58 -10.73 0.77 -1.57
C ALA A 58 -9.37 1.17 -0.95
N GLY A 59 -9.30 2.28 -0.23
CA GLY A 59 -8.10 2.74 0.46
C GLY A 59 -7.68 1.79 1.58
N VAL A 60 -8.61 1.31 2.39
CA VAL A 60 -8.33 0.30 3.44
C VAL A 60 -7.80 -0.99 2.82
N ALA A 61 -8.43 -1.47 1.74
CA ALA A 61 -7.95 -2.66 1.04
C ALA A 61 -6.56 -2.45 0.43
N ALA A 62 -6.24 -1.25 -0.06
CA ALA A 62 -4.90 -0.91 -0.53
C ALA A 62 -3.87 -0.94 0.62
N CYS A 63 -4.21 -0.45 1.82
CA CYS A 63 -3.35 -0.55 3.00
C CYS A 63 -3.09 -2.01 3.40
N VAL A 64 -4.12 -2.87 3.38
CA VAL A 64 -3.98 -4.30 3.70
C VAL A 64 -3.06 -4.99 2.69
N LEU A 65 -3.24 -4.72 1.39
CA LEU A 65 -2.32 -5.24 0.37
C LEU A 65 -0.91 -4.68 0.53
N GLY A 66 -0.75 -3.40 0.84
CA GLY A 66 0.56 -2.80 1.11
C GLY A 66 1.28 -3.49 2.27
N LEU A 67 0.55 -3.73 3.37
CA LEU A 67 1.02 -4.48 4.54
C LEU A 67 1.38 -5.93 4.20
N SER A 68 0.68 -6.56 3.25
CA SER A 68 1.03 -7.92 2.81
C SER A 68 2.47 -8.01 2.29
N SER A 69 3.07 -6.91 1.82
CA SER A 69 4.49 -6.87 1.42
C SER A 69 5.46 -7.15 2.58
N LEU A 70 5.02 -7.06 3.84
CA LEU A 70 5.79 -7.49 5.00
C LEU A 70 5.88 -9.01 5.13
N SER A 71 5.10 -9.79 4.36
CA SER A 71 5.24 -11.25 4.31
C SER A 71 6.63 -11.69 3.87
N TRP A 72 7.40 -10.82 3.20
CA TRP A 72 8.77 -11.09 2.74
C TRP A 72 9.76 -11.40 3.87
N TYR A 73 9.42 -11.05 5.12
CA TYR A 73 10.19 -11.47 6.30
C TYR A 73 10.04 -12.95 6.63
N VAL A 74 8.95 -13.59 6.19
CA VAL A 74 8.61 -14.98 6.48
C VAL A 74 8.77 -15.84 5.23
N ASP A 75 8.37 -15.31 4.08
CA ASP A 75 8.40 -15.98 2.77
C ASP A 75 9.37 -15.24 1.82
N PRO A 76 10.67 -15.59 1.82
CA PRO A 76 11.66 -14.95 0.95
C PRO A 76 11.37 -15.21 -0.52
N ILE A 77 11.66 -14.23 -1.38
CA ILE A 77 11.33 -14.31 -2.80
C ILE A 77 12.34 -15.24 -3.49
N PRO A 78 11.88 -16.28 -4.20
CA PRO A 78 12.74 -17.06 -5.08
C PRO A 78 13.23 -16.14 -6.18
N ALA A 79 14.54 -15.92 -6.21
CA ALA A 79 15.14 -14.90 -7.02
C ALA A 79 15.29 -15.34 -8.47
N ASP A 80 15.27 -16.63 -8.80
CA ASP A 80 15.38 -17.15 -10.18
C ASP A 80 14.12 -17.88 -10.67
N GLU A 81 13.76 -17.61 -11.94
CA GLU A 81 12.72 -18.33 -12.68
C GLU A 81 13.20 -19.72 -13.17
N SER A 82 14.49 -20.05 -12.98
CA SER A 82 15.14 -21.27 -13.49
C SER A 82 15.32 -22.41 -12.48
N GLY A 83 14.72 -22.33 -11.28
CA GLY A 83 14.76 -23.43 -10.30
C GLY A 83 16.10 -23.63 -9.58
N GLY A 84 16.94 -22.59 -9.48
CA GLY A 84 18.12 -22.60 -8.60
C GLY A 84 17.80 -22.11 -7.19
N ASP A 85 18.58 -22.54 -6.19
CA ASP A 85 18.53 -22.13 -4.78
C ASP A 85 18.96 -20.65 -4.59
N ARG A 86 18.33 -19.72 -5.31
CA ARG A 86 18.56 -18.28 -5.20
C ARG A 86 17.41 -17.66 -4.42
N TYR A 87 17.70 -17.11 -3.25
CA TYR A 87 16.72 -16.44 -2.40
C TYR A 87 17.16 -15.01 -2.12
N LEU A 88 16.22 -14.07 -2.24
CA LEU A 88 16.38 -12.69 -1.78
C LEU A 88 15.76 -12.59 -0.39
N GLU A 89 16.62 -12.51 0.62
CA GLU A 89 16.17 -12.31 2.00
C GLU A 89 16.03 -10.81 2.29
N LEU A 90 14.89 -10.43 2.86
CA LEU A 90 14.65 -9.06 3.28
C LEU A 90 15.39 -8.78 4.60
N LEU A 91 16.44 -7.95 4.61
CA LEU A 91 17.09 -7.58 5.88
C LEU A 91 16.32 -6.49 6.61
N TYR A 92 16.08 -5.36 5.92
CA TYR A 92 15.47 -4.19 6.55
C TYR A 92 14.58 -3.43 5.56
N PRO A 93 13.45 -2.87 6.03
CA PRO A 93 12.61 -2.03 5.20
C PRO A 93 13.31 -0.69 5.02
N SER A 94 13.54 -0.28 3.78
CA SER A 94 14.13 1.04 3.51
C SER A 94 13.19 2.16 3.94
N ILE A 95 13.73 3.34 4.22
CA ILE A 95 12.91 4.52 4.55
C ILE A 95 11.81 4.81 3.52
N GLY A 96 12.10 4.61 2.22
CA GLY A 96 11.10 4.76 1.15
C GLY A 96 9.92 3.79 1.23
N PHE A 97 10.12 2.59 1.78
CA PHE A 97 9.04 1.63 2.01
C PHE A 97 8.10 2.12 3.12
N ILE A 98 8.66 2.70 4.18
CA ILE A 98 7.88 3.28 5.29
C ILE A 98 7.07 4.46 4.79
N PHE A 99 7.67 5.36 4.01
CA PHE A 99 6.96 6.48 3.40
C PHE A 99 5.86 6.02 2.42
N TRP A 100 6.15 5.02 1.59
CA TRP A 100 5.16 4.44 0.68
C TRP A 100 3.97 3.85 1.45
N LEU A 101 4.22 3.01 2.45
CA LEU A 101 3.17 2.40 3.27
C LEU A 101 2.38 3.47 4.06
N GLY A 102 3.07 4.44 4.66
CA GLY A 102 2.44 5.53 5.39
C GLY A 102 1.58 6.43 4.49
N SER A 103 2.01 6.67 3.25
CA SER A 103 1.25 7.49 2.30
C SER A 103 -0.11 6.88 1.93
N MET A 104 -0.25 5.56 1.99
CA MET A 104 -1.51 4.88 1.69
C MET A 104 -2.63 5.22 2.67
N LEU A 105 -2.28 5.65 3.90
CA LEU A 105 -3.26 6.06 4.91
C LEU A 105 -3.97 7.37 4.57
N VAL A 106 -3.39 8.20 3.70
CA VAL A 106 -3.94 9.53 3.39
C VAL A 106 -5.36 9.41 2.82
N ILE A 107 -5.56 8.57 1.81
CA ILE A 107 -6.86 8.41 1.14
C ILE A 107 -7.97 7.91 2.09
N PRO A 108 -7.81 6.78 2.83
CA PRO A 108 -8.85 6.32 3.73
C PRO A 108 -9.11 7.29 4.88
N LEU A 109 -8.10 7.99 5.40
CA LEU A 109 -8.31 9.00 6.46
C LEU A 109 -9.10 10.22 5.92
N THR A 110 -8.76 10.71 4.72
CA THR A 110 -9.51 11.79 4.07
C THR A 110 -10.94 11.36 3.76
N ALA A 111 -11.12 10.16 3.18
CA ALA A 111 -12.44 9.60 2.88
C ALA A 111 -13.29 9.44 4.16
N GLN A 112 -12.67 8.98 5.25
CA GLN A 112 -13.34 8.88 6.55
C GLN A 112 -13.80 10.25 7.05
N HIS A 113 -12.95 11.27 6.98
CA HIS A 113 -13.31 12.63 7.40
C HIS A 113 -14.46 13.22 6.57
N LEU A 114 -14.44 13.03 5.25
CA LEU A 114 -15.50 13.50 4.35
C LEU A 114 -16.82 12.73 4.52
N SER A 115 -16.75 11.46 4.91
CA SER A 115 -17.93 10.62 5.14
C SER A 115 -18.67 10.91 6.46
N GLN A 116 -18.12 11.76 7.34
CA GLN A 116 -18.78 12.13 8.59
C GLN A 116 -19.95 13.08 8.30
N PRO A 117 -21.16 12.81 8.84
CA PRO A 117 -22.25 13.77 8.76
C PRO A 117 -21.83 15.08 9.41
N GLU A 118 -22.01 16.21 8.73
CA GLU A 118 -21.84 17.53 9.35
C GLU A 118 -22.67 17.58 10.64
N PRO A 119 -22.09 17.99 11.79
CA PRO A 119 -22.87 18.27 12.98
C PRO A 119 -23.91 19.32 12.59
N GLN A 120 -25.20 18.96 12.68
CA GLN A 120 -26.30 19.90 12.47
C GLN A 120 -25.98 21.18 13.25
N ALA A 121 -25.71 22.26 12.52
CA ALA A 121 -25.63 23.59 13.11
C ALA A 121 -26.93 23.78 13.89
N SER A 122 -26.80 23.79 15.22
CA SER A 122 -27.91 23.81 16.15
C SER A 122 -28.88 24.89 15.71
N SER A 123 -30.09 24.49 15.36
CA SER A 123 -31.23 25.38 15.19
C SER A 123 -31.30 26.30 16.41
N SER A 124 -30.84 27.54 16.27
CA SER A 124 -31.16 28.60 17.23
C SER A 124 -32.69 28.74 17.23
N PRO A 125 -33.38 28.58 18.37
CA PRO A 125 -34.76 28.99 18.46
C PRO A 125 -34.78 30.51 18.33
N GLU A 126 -35.50 31.04 17.34
CA GLU A 126 -35.84 32.47 17.30
C GLU A 126 -36.49 32.87 18.64
N PRO A 127 -36.08 33.98 19.28
CA PRO A 127 -36.79 34.48 20.44
C PRO A 127 -38.09 35.12 19.95
N GLY A 128 -39.22 34.46 20.24
CA GLY A 128 -40.55 35.01 20.00
C GLY A 128 -40.75 36.32 20.76
N ALA A 129 -41.18 37.34 20.02
CA ALA A 129 -41.63 38.65 20.52
C ALA A 129 -43.15 38.65 20.73
#